data_AF-A0A6B2CNG2-F1
#
_entry.id   AF-A0A6B2CNG2-F1
#
_cell.length_a   1.000
_cell.length_b   1.000
_cell.length_c   1.000
_cell.angle_alpha   90.00
_cell.angle_beta   90.00
_cell.angle_gamma   90.00
#
_symmetry.space_group_name_H-M   'P 1'
#
loop_
_entity.id
_entity.type
_entity.pdbx_description
1 polymer ?
#
loop_
_entity_poly.entity_id
_entity_poly.type
_entity_poly.pdbx_seq_one_letter_code
_entity_poly.pdbx_strand_id
1 'polypeptide(L)' 'MSEKVLVSLEFIASLVTSMGKNYVTPRDLSRVLGVSTRSAGRILRALETRGYVERYSNRAYRVMMRAPAPS' A
#
# COMPACT_ATOMS: atom_id res chain seq x y z
N MET A 1 -2.19 -17.23 19.43
CA MET A 1 -1.19 -16.15 19.59
C MET A 1 -1.27 -15.23 18.39
N SER A 2 -1.21 -13.91 18.58
CA SER A 2 -1.04 -12.96 17.47
C SER A 2 0.40 -12.49 17.50
N GLU A 3 1.16 -12.78 16.44
CA GLU A 3 2.49 -12.20 16.26
C GLU A 3 2.37 -10.77 15.74
N LYS A 4 3.26 -9.89 16.20
CA LYS A 4 3.35 -8.51 15.73
C LYS A 4 4.54 -8.41 14.78
N VAL A 5 4.28 -8.02 13.54
CA VAL A 5 5.30 -7.82 12.52
C VAL A 5 5.37 -6.35 12.17
N LEU A 6 6.59 -5.81 12.12
CA LEU A 6 6.86 -4.46 11.63
C LEU A 6 7.31 -4.56 10.17
N VAL A 7 6.76 -3.68 9.33
CA VAL A 7 7.08 -3.65 7.89
C VAL A 7 7.32 -2.20 7.48
N SER A 8 8.37 -1.97 6.69
CA SER A 8 8.68 -0.66 6.11
C SER A 8 7.59 -0.25 5.10
N LEU A 9 7.20 1.03 5.14
CA LEU A 9 6.26 1.58 4.17
C LEU A 9 6.88 1.71 2.79
N GLU A 10 8.18 1.97 2.71
CA GLU A 10 8.97 2.02 1.47
C GLU A 10 8.95 0.66 0.76
N PHE A 11 9.12 -0.44 1.51
CA PHE A 11 8.99 -1.79 0.97
C PHE A 11 7.58 -2.07 0.46
N ILE A 12 6.53 -1.65 1.19
CA ILE A 12 5.16 -1.85 0.70
C ILE A 12 4.90 -0.98 -0.54
N ALA A 13 5.46 0.23 -0.62
CA ALA A 13 5.33 1.09 -1.79
C ALA A 13 5.98 0.47 -3.05
N SER A 14 7.16 -0.14 -2.91
CA SER A 14 7.80 -0.86 -4.03
C SER A 14 6.97 -2.05 -4.48
N LEU A 15 6.39 -2.80 -3.53
CA LEU A 15 5.50 -3.91 -3.81
C LEU A 15 4.21 -3.45 -4.50
N VAL A 16 3.59 -2.35 -4.07
CA VAL A 16 2.41 -1.77 -4.73
C VAL A 16 2.74 -1.34 -6.17
N THR A 17 3.91 -0.73 -6.38
CA THR A 17 4.38 -0.35 -7.73
C THR A 17 4.62 -1.58 -8.60
N SER A 18 5.23 -2.64 -8.06
CA SER A 18 5.52 -3.87 -8.81
C SER A 18 4.26 -4.66 -9.20
N MET A 19 3.09 -4.35 -8.63
CA MET A 19 1.82 -4.94 -9.07
C MET A 19 1.42 -4.50 -10.49
N GLY A 20 2.07 -3.48 -11.05
CA GLY A 20 1.80 -2.98 -12.41
C GLY A 20 0.42 -2.34 -12.58
N LYS A 21 -0.26 -2.01 -11.47
CA LYS A 21 -1.59 -1.40 -11.49
C LYS A 21 -1.51 0.11 -11.29
N ASN A 22 -2.27 0.85 -12.08
CA ASN A 22 -2.44 2.30 -11.87
C ASN A 22 -3.24 2.63 -10.60
N TYR A 23 -4.05 1.68 -10.13
CA TYR A 23 -4.89 1.82 -8.94
C TYR A 23 -4.79 0.59 -8.04
N VAL A 24 -4.78 0.81 -6.74
CA VAL A 24 -4.77 -0.21 -5.72
C VAL A 24 -5.92 -0.01 -4.73
N THR A 25 -6.56 -1.10 -4.32
CA THR A 25 -7.61 -1.08 -3.30
C THR A 25 -7.14 -1.78 -2.02
N PRO A 26 -7.79 -1.56 -0.87
CA PRO A 26 -7.53 -2.35 0.34
C PRO A 26 -7.70 -3.85 0.12
N ARG A 27 -8.56 -4.27 -0.83
CA ARG A 27 -8.78 -5.69 -1.15
C ARG A 27 -7.62 -6.27 -1.96
N ASP A 28 -7.04 -5.51 -2.87
CA ASP A 28 -5.83 -5.92 -3.59
C ASP A 28 -4.68 -6.12 -2.62
N LEU A 29 -4.41 -5.12 -1.77
CA LEU A 29 -3.30 -5.16 -0.82
C LEU A 29 -3.50 -6.24 0.26
N SER A 30 -4.73 -6.45 0.70
CA SER A 30 -5.10 -7.54 1.62
C SER A 30 -4.73 -8.92 1.05
N ARG A 31 -5.02 -9.17 -0.24
CA ARG A 31 -4.68 -10.44 -0.88
C ARG A 31 -3.17 -10.63 -1.01
N VAL A 32 -2.43 -9.58 -1.35
CA VAL A 32 -0.98 -9.68 -1.56
C VAL A 32 -0.24 -9.85 -0.23
N LEU A 33 -0.61 -9.11 0.81
CA LEU A 33 0.08 -9.13 2.10
C LEU A 33 -0.46 -10.21 3.06
N GLY A 34 -1.57 -10.88 2.72
CA GLY A 34 -2.21 -11.83 3.63
C GLY A 34 -2.80 -11.19 4.90
N VAL A 35 -3.13 -9.90 4.86
CA VAL A 35 -3.66 -9.14 6.01
C VAL A 35 -5.13 -8.82 5.85
N SER A 36 -5.81 -8.52 6.95
CA SER A 36 -7.21 -8.05 6.90
C SER A 36 -7.36 -6.79 6.02
N THR A 37 -8.52 -6.62 5.38
CA THR A 37 -8.86 -5.40 4.63
C THR A 37 -8.78 -4.13 5.50
N ARG A 38 -9.03 -4.26 6.81
CA ARG A 38 -8.87 -3.18 7.79
C ARG A 38 -7.40 -2.76 7.92
N SER A 39 -6.49 -3.72 8.07
CA SER A 39 -5.05 -3.47 8.13
C SER A 39 -4.54 -2.90 6.80
N ALA A 40 -4.93 -3.49 5.67
CA ALA A 40 -4.60 -3.00 4.34
C ALA A 40 -5.06 -1.53 4.14
N GLY A 41 -6.26 -1.18 4.59
CA GLY A 41 -6.76 0.20 4.53
C GLY A 41 -6.02 1.18 5.45
N ARG A 42 -5.43 0.70 6.56
CA ARG A 42 -4.53 1.52 7.40
C ARG A 42 -3.18 1.73 6.71
N ILE A 43 -2.63 0.68 6.09
CA ILE A 43 -1.39 0.74 5.32
C ILE A 43 -1.52 1.72 4.15
N LEU A 44 -2.60 1.62 3.35
CA LEU A 44 -2.82 2.54 2.23
C LEU A 44 -2.95 4.00 2.67
N ARG A 45 -3.56 4.26 3.84
CA ARG A 45 -3.57 5.62 4.42
C ARG A 45 -2.17 6.09 4.82
N ALA A 46 -1.35 5.23 5.40
CA ALA A 46 0.02 5.58 5.74
C ALA A 46 0.88 5.85 4.49
N LEU A 47 0.67 5.07 3.41
CA LEU A 47 1.29 5.30 2.11
C LEU A 47 0.82 6.61 1.46
N GLU A 48 -0.47 6.94 1.61
CA GLU A 48 -1.05 8.20 1.16
C GLU A 48 -0.41 9.40 1.87
N THR A 49 -0.25 9.34 3.19
CA THR A 49 0.44 10.39 3.96
C THR A 49 1.90 10.59 3.51
N ARG A 50 2.54 9.55 2.98
CA ARG A 50 3.92 9.60 2.46
C ARG A 50 4.00 9.97 0.97
N GLY A 51 2.87 10.13 0.28
CA GLY A 51 2.81 10.49 -1.13
C GLY A 51 3.07 9.34 -2.12
N TYR A 52 3.14 8.08 -1.65
CA TYR A 52 3.32 6.92 -2.54
C TYR A 52 2.06 6.56 -3.32
N VAL A 53 0.90 6.90 -2.75
CA VAL A 53 -0.40 6.72 -3.37
C VAL A 53 -1.25 7.95 -3.12
N GLU A 54 -2.23 8.21 -3.97
CA GLU A 54 -3.19 9.30 -3.81
C GLU A 54 -4.60 8.74 -3.80
N ARG A 55 -5.47 9.20 -2.90
CA ARG A 55 -6.86 8.73 -2.88
C ARG A 55 -7.58 9.17 -4.15
N TYR A 56 -8.12 8.18 -4.86
CA TYR A 56 -8.90 8.40 -6.08
C TYR A 56 -10.41 8.27 -5.82
N SER A 57 -10.80 7.36 -4.92
CA SER A 57 -12.19 7.18 -4.50
C SER A 57 -12.27 6.68 -3.06
N ASN A 58 -13.49 6.45 -2.57
CA ASN A 58 -13.72 5.87 -1.24
C ASN A 58 -13.01 4.51 -1.02
N ARG A 59 -12.66 3.80 -2.10
CA ARG A 59 -12.09 2.44 -2.03
C ARG A 59 -10.83 2.23 -2.85
N ALA A 60 -10.41 3.22 -3.66
CA ALA A 60 -9.29 3.09 -4.57
C ALA A 60 -8.29 4.23 -4.38
N TYR A 61 -7.02 3.87 -4.52
CA TYR A 61 -5.88 4.78 -4.48
C TYR A 61 -5.13 4.69 -5.79
N ARG A 62 -4.78 5.82 -6.38
CA ARG A 62 -3.90 5.91 -7.53
C ARG A 62 -2.45 5.69 -7.07
N VAL A 63 -1.73 4.83 -7.77
CA VAL A 63 -0.30 4.60 -7.50
C VAL A 63 0.50 5.75 -8.10
N MET A 64 1.36 6.36 -7.29
CA MET A 64 2.23 7.45 -7.74
C MET A 64 3.57 6.84 -8.16
N MET A 65 4.08 7.18 -9.36
CA MET A 65 5.38 6.69 -9.87
C MET A 65 6.60 7.20 -9.07
N ARG A 66 6.39 7.91 -7.94
CA ARG A 66 7.44 8.33 -7.02
C ARG A 66 7.50 7.40 -5.80
N ALA A 67 7.88 6.15 -6.00
CA ALA A 67 8.74 5.55 -4.99
C ALA A 67 10.16 6.03 -5.34
N PRO A 68 10.85 6.82 -4.50
CA PRO A 68 12.25 7.10 -4.75
C PRO A 68 12.96 5.75 -4.80
N ALA A 69 13.74 5.51 -5.85
CA ALA A 69 14.66 4.40 -5.87
C ALA A 69 15.54 4.52 -4.62
N PRO A 70 15.77 3.44 -3.85
CA PRO A 70 16.71 3.49 -2.75
C PRO A 70 18.08 3.90 -3.30
N SER A 71 18.62 5.01 -2.77
CA SER A 71 19.98 5.47 -3.01
C SER A 71 21.00 4.49 -2.43
#